data_AF-A0A4R4ZJR6-F1
#
_entry.id   AF-A0A4R4ZJR6-F1
#
_cell.length_a   1.000
_cell.length_b   1.000
_cell.length_c   1.000
_cell.angle_alpha   90.00
_cell.angle_beta   90.00
_cell.angle_gamma   90.00
#
_symmetry.space_group_name_H-M   'P 1'
#
loop_
_entity.id
_entity.type
_entity.pdbx_description
1 polymer ?
#
loop_
_entity_poly.entity_id
_entity_poly.type
_entity_poly.pdbx_seq_one_letter_code
_entity_poly.pdbx_strand_id
1 'polypeptide(L)'
;MNTTGYREVPVPGCGGLVCAWTAGLPGDAAPFVQRVVPDGCVDVMWSGLDGEILVAGPDTGPMPAVMRPGEVVVAVRFAPGAAPPVLGVPADAVRDGRV
;
A
#
# COMPACT_ATOMS: atom_id res chain seq x y z
N MET A 1 1.30 -8.40 -18.27
CA MET A 1 0.74 -7.05 -18.50
C MET A 1 0.42 -6.47 -17.13
N ASN A 2 0.79 -5.22 -16.88
CA ASN A 2 0.50 -4.54 -15.62
C ASN A 2 -0.97 -4.10 -15.63
N THR A 3 -1.88 -4.98 -15.21
CA THR A 3 -3.34 -4.80 -15.24
C THR A 3 -3.79 -3.53 -14.52
N THR A 4 -3.06 -3.12 -13.49
CA THR A 4 -3.39 -1.99 -12.62
C THR A 4 -2.62 -0.72 -12.96
N GLY A 5 -1.81 -0.70 -14.02
CA GLY A 5 -0.98 0.46 -14.34
C GLY A 5 -0.04 0.89 -13.20
N TYR A 6 0.31 -0.05 -12.30
CA TYR A 6 1.15 0.19 -11.13
C TYR A 6 2.43 0.97 -11.47
N ARG A 7 2.70 2.04 -10.71
CA ARG A 7 3.87 2.89 -10.87
C ARG A 7 4.42 3.30 -9.52
N GLU A 8 5.74 3.26 -9.37
CA GLU A 8 6.44 3.80 -8.22
C GLU A 8 7.31 5.00 -8.62
N VAL A 9 7.47 5.94 -7.69
CA VAL A 9 8.39 7.08 -7.79
C VAL A 9 9.21 7.14 -6.50
N PRO A 10 10.55 7.08 -6.56
CA PRO A 10 11.39 7.19 -5.37
C PRO A 10 11.16 8.50 -4.60
N VAL A 11 11.19 8.43 -3.26
CA VAL A 11 11.03 9.60 -2.38
C VAL A 11 12.25 9.72 -1.47
N PRO A 12 13.41 10.16 -1.98
CA PRO A 12 14.65 10.21 -1.21
C PRO A 12 14.57 11.22 -0.06
N GLY A 13 15.10 10.84 1.10
CA GLY A 13 15.39 11.76 2.22
C GLY A 13 14.19 12.21 3.06
N CYS A 14 12.98 11.66 2.84
CA CYS A 14 11.78 12.08 3.57
C CYS A 14 11.33 11.00 4.58
N GLY A 15 11.62 11.17 5.87
CA GLY A 15 10.94 10.44 6.95
C GLY A 15 10.97 8.91 6.87
N GLY A 16 11.98 8.32 6.20
CA GLY A 16 12.08 6.88 5.99
C GLY A 16 11.16 6.31 4.90
N LEU A 17 10.56 7.16 4.08
CA LEU A 17 9.88 6.76 2.85
C LEU A 17 10.89 6.26 1.81
N VAL A 18 10.50 5.22 1.07
CA VAL A 18 11.28 4.68 -0.05
C VAL A 18 10.70 5.09 -1.39
N CYS A 19 9.36 5.07 -1.51
CA CYS A 19 8.66 5.48 -2.71
C CYS A 19 7.23 5.95 -2.40
N ALA A 20 6.68 6.69 -3.35
CA ALA A 20 5.24 6.84 -3.51
C ALA A 20 4.83 5.96 -4.69
N TRP A 21 3.62 5.39 -4.63
CA TRP A 21 3.13 4.54 -5.70
C TRP A 21 1.66 4.79 -6.00
N THR A 22 1.28 4.50 -7.25
CA THR A 22 -0.10 4.56 -7.70
C THR A 22 -0.48 3.28 -8.43
N ALA A 23 -1.75 2.91 -8.31
CA ALA A 23 -2.37 1.83 -9.06
C ALA A 23 -3.80 2.24 -9.43
N GLY A 24 -4.31 1.77 -10.56
CA GLY A 24 -5.69 2.00 -10.98
C GLY A 24 -6.23 0.86 -11.83
N LEU A 25 -7.45 0.41 -11.55
CA LEU A 25 -8.10 -0.66 -12.30
C LEU A 25 -9.11 -0.02 -13.25
N PRO A 26 -9.04 -0.27 -14.57
CA PRO A 26 -10.07 0.20 -15.49
C PRO A 26 -11.47 -0.25 -15.04
N GLY A 27 -12.48 0.60 -15.24
CA GLY A 27 -13.85 0.34 -14.80
C GLY A 27 -14.54 -0.85 -15.50
N ASP A 28 -14.05 -1.22 -16.67
CA ASP A 28 -14.52 -2.34 -17.48
C ASP A 28 -13.72 -3.64 -17.25
N ALA A 29 -12.68 -3.61 -16.41
CA ALA A 29 -11.91 -4.79 -16.05
C ALA A 29 -12.62 -5.65 -15.00
N ALA A 30 -12.27 -6.94 -14.95
CA ALA A 30 -12.67 -7.80 -13.83
C ALA A 30 -11.86 -7.43 -12.56
N PRO A 31 -12.40 -7.66 -11.34
CA PRO A 31 -11.65 -7.46 -10.10
C PRO A 31 -10.29 -8.16 -10.14
N PHE A 32 -9.26 -7.47 -9.64
CA PHE A 32 -7.89 -7.95 -9.68
C PHE A 32 -7.38 -8.22 -8.27
N VAL A 33 -6.74 -9.37 -8.06
CA VAL A 33 -6.11 -9.71 -6.78
C VAL A 33 -4.60 -9.59 -6.94
N GLN A 34 -4.03 -8.55 -6.35
CA GLN A 34 -2.58 -8.40 -6.21
C GLN A 34 -2.11 -9.25 -5.02
N ARG A 35 -1.11 -10.11 -5.23
CA ARG A 35 -0.41 -10.77 -4.13
C ARG A 35 0.72 -9.87 -3.65
N VAL A 36 0.61 -9.39 -2.42
CA VAL A 36 1.66 -8.62 -1.74
C VAL A 36 2.62 -9.60 -1.08
N VAL A 37 3.92 -9.36 -1.23
CA VAL A 37 4.98 -10.17 -0.60
C VAL A 37 5.37 -9.57 0.75
N PRO A 38 5.76 -10.38 1.75
CA PRO A 38 6.15 -9.88 3.06
C PRO A 38 7.55 -9.24 3.00
N ASP A 39 7.61 -7.96 2.62
CA ASP A 39 8.85 -7.19 2.49
C ASP A 39 9.22 -6.38 3.75
N GLY A 40 8.38 -6.45 4.79
CA GLY A 40 8.56 -5.74 6.05
C GLY A 40 8.26 -4.23 5.97
N CYS A 41 7.82 -3.72 4.82
CA CYS A 41 7.44 -2.33 4.65
C CYS A 41 6.03 -2.08 5.20
N VAL A 42 5.72 -0.80 5.39
CA VAL A 42 4.37 -0.33 5.71
C VAL A 42 3.92 0.64 4.64
N ASP A 43 2.73 0.41 4.09
CA ASP A 43 2.10 1.33 3.14
C ASP A 43 1.00 2.12 3.84
N VAL A 44 0.99 3.43 3.65
CA VAL A 44 -0.18 4.29 3.95
C VAL A 44 -0.79 4.66 2.61
N MET A 45 -2.02 4.21 2.38
CA MET A 45 -2.68 4.31 1.08
C MET A 45 -4.05 4.97 1.21
N TRP A 46 -4.43 5.70 0.17
CA TRP A 46 -5.77 6.24 -0.02
C TRP A 46 -6.44 5.51 -1.17
N SER A 47 -7.70 5.10 -1.00
CA SER A 47 -8.52 4.58 -2.09
C SER A 47 -9.51 5.64 -2.57
N GLY A 48 -9.50 5.88 -3.89
CA GLY A 48 -10.41 6.80 -4.54
C GLY A 48 -11.84 6.31 -4.70
N LEU A 49 -12.11 5.04 -4.36
CA LEU A 49 -13.44 4.47 -4.48
C LEU A 49 -14.29 4.70 -3.22
N ASP A 50 -13.71 4.57 -2.03
CA ASP A 50 -14.36 4.84 -0.74
C ASP A 50 -13.89 6.15 -0.10
N GLY A 51 -12.79 6.74 -0.57
CA GLY A 51 -12.22 7.96 -0.03
C GLY A 51 -11.47 7.73 1.29
N GLU A 52 -11.20 6.48 1.66
CA GLU A 52 -10.62 6.12 2.95
C GLU A 52 -9.09 6.02 2.88
N ILE A 53 -8.46 6.19 4.05
CA ILE A 53 -7.03 5.92 4.25
C ILE A 53 -6.92 4.56 4.95
N LEU A 54 -5.99 3.75 4.46
CA LEU A 54 -5.67 2.44 4.97
C LEU A 54 -4.17 2.34 5.26
N VAL A 55 -3.81 1.74 6.40
CA VAL A 55 -2.45 1.36 6.75
C VAL A 55 -2.31 -0.15 6.57
N ALA A 56 -1.32 -0.57 5.79
CA ALA A 56 -1.03 -1.96 5.49
C ALA A 56 0.37 -2.36 5.92
N GLY A 57 0.44 -3.49 6.62
CA GLY A 57 1.69 -4.13 7.01
C GLY A 57 2.31 -3.55 8.29
N PRO A 58 3.49 -4.05 8.71
CA PRO A 58 4.32 -4.99 7.96
C PRO A 58 3.71 -6.39 7.95
N ASP A 59 3.74 -7.04 6.79
CA ASP A 59 3.21 -8.40 6.65
C ASP A 59 4.27 -9.44 6.99
N THR A 60 3.87 -10.48 7.71
CA THR A 60 4.67 -11.67 8.04
C THR A 60 4.51 -12.79 7.00
N GLY A 61 3.48 -12.70 6.16
CA GLY A 61 3.20 -13.65 5.08
C GLY A 61 2.60 -12.95 3.84
N PRO A 62 2.41 -13.67 2.73
CA PRO A 62 1.80 -13.09 1.54
C PRO A 62 0.34 -12.69 1.79
N MET A 63 -0.03 -11.47 1.41
CA MET A 63 -1.39 -10.95 1.61
C MET A 63 -2.10 -10.70 0.27
N PRO A 64 -3.35 -11.17 0.07
CA PRO A 64 -4.16 -10.76 -1.07
C PRO A 64 -4.67 -9.32 -0.89
N ALA A 65 -4.43 -8.46 -1.88
CA ALA A 65 -5.02 -7.13 -1.98
C ALA A 65 -5.98 -7.11 -3.17
N VAL A 66 -7.27 -6.89 -2.90
CA VAL A 66 -8.31 -6.85 -3.92
C VAL A 66 -8.45 -5.43 -4.42
N MET A 67 -8.36 -5.23 -5.73
CA MET A 67 -8.65 -3.97 -6.39
C MET A 67 -9.94 -4.10 -7.20
N ARG A 68 -10.87 -3.17 -6.95
CA ARG A 68 -12.21 -3.14 -7.56
C ARG A 68 -12.18 -2.37 -8.89
N PRO A 69 -13.03 -2.71 -9.86
CA PRO A 69 -13.08 -1.98 -11.13
C PRO A 69 -13.35 -0.49 -10.89
N GLY A 70 -12.56 0.38 -11.53
CA GLY A 70 -12.64 1.84 -11.38
C GLY A 70 -11.90 2.39 -10.16
N GLU A 71 -11.33 1.54 -9.31
CA GLU A 71 -10.57 1.96 -8.13
C GLU A 71 -9.22 2.56 -8.52
N VAL A 72 -8.86 3.65 -7.85
CA VAL A 72 -7.54 4.27 -7.91
C VAL A 72 -6.96 4.28 -6.51
N VAL A 73 -5.73 3.81 -6.36
CA VAL A 73 -5.01 3.82 -5.09
C VAL A 73 -3.77 4.70 -5.24
N VAL A 74 -3.54 5.56 -4.26
CA VAL A 74 -2.33 6.37 -4.13
C VAL A 74 -1.75 6.11 -2.76
N ALA A 75 -0.45 5.86 -2.67
CA ALA A 75 0.15 5.47 -1.42
C ALA A 75 1.61 5.94 -1.28
N VAL A 76 2.09 5.89 -0.05
CA VAL A 76 3.49 6.03 0.30
C VAL A 76 3.96 4.81 1.06
N ARG A 77 5.20 4.40 0.80
CA ARG A 77 5.83 3.24 1.42
C ARG A 77 6.93 3.68 2.37
N PHE A 78 6.84 3.23 3.62
CA PHE A 78 7.91 3.33 4.60
C PHE A 78 8.84 2.12 4.49
N ALA A 79 10.14 2.37 4.63
CA ALA A 79 11.13 1.30 4.81
C ALA A 79 10.81 0.45 6.05
N PRO A 80 11.30 -0.81 6.12
CA PRO A 80 11.12 -1.63 7.30
C PRO A 80 11.57 -0.92 8.58
N GLY A 81 10.66 -0.86 9.57
CA GLY A 81 10.89 -0.20 10.85
C GLY A 81 10.80 1.34 10.85
N ALA A 82 10.52 1.98 9.71
CA ALA A 82 10.49 3.44 9.62
C ALA A 82 9.12 4.08 9.89
N ALA A 83 8.02 3.33 9.77
CA ALA A 83 6.67 3.85 9.99
C ALA A 83 6.30 4.21 11.45
N PRO A 84 6.75 3.48 12.50
CA PRO A 84 6.25 3.69 13.87
C PRO A 84 6.36 5.13 14.40
N PRO A 85 7.47 5.87 14.22
CA PRO A 85 7.56 7.26 14.67
C PRO A 85 6.57 8.21 13.98
N VAL A 86 6.10 7.86 12.78
CA VAL A 86 5.15 8.66 12.00
C VAL A 86 3.71 8.29 12.36
N LEU A 87 3.43 7.01 12.56
CA LEU A 87 2.09 6.52 12.90
C LEU A 87 1.73 6.74 14.39
N GLY A 88 2.72 6.97 15.26
CA GLY A 88 2.50 7.15 16.69
C GLY A 88 2.13 5.86 17.43
N VAL A 89 2.29 4.70 16.79
CA VAL A 89 2.03 3.37 17.33
C VAL A 89 3.21 2.43 17.05
N PRO A 90 3.46 1.42 17.89
CA PRO A 90 4.50 0.44 17.62
C PRO A 90 4.15 -0.42 16.39
N ALA A 91 5.17 -1.00 15.75
CA ALA A 91 5.00 -1.73 14.48
C ALA A 91 4.06 -2.94 14.59
N ASP A 92 4.00 -3.59 15.75
CA ASP A 92 3.14 -4.75 16.00
C ASP A 92 1.65 -4.39 16.06
N ALA A 93 1.31 -3.11 16.29
CA ALA A 93 -0.08 -2.65 16.26
C ALA A 93 -0.72 -2.70 14.87
N VAL A 94 0.10 -2.68 13.81
CA VAL A 94 -0.35 -2.72 12.40
C VAL A 94 0.13 -3.96 11.66
N ARG A 95 0.90 -4.84 12.31
CA ARG A 95 1.43 -6.08 11.73
C ARG A 95 0.32 -6.96 11.18
N ASP A 96 0.47 -7.40 9.94
CA ASP A 96 -0.54 -8.16 9.17
C ASP A 96 -1.91 -7.46 9.06
N GLY A 97 -1.97 -6.17 9.43
CA GLY A 97 -3.19 -5.38 9.54
C GLY A 97 -3.50 -4.60 8.28
N ARG A 98 -4.78 -4.28 8.12
CA ARG A 98 -5.35 -3.38 7.11
C ARG A 98 -6.31 -2.47 7.86
N VAL A 99 -5.78 -1.40 8.45
CA VAL A 99 -6.46 -0.58 9.47
C VAL A 99 -6.60 0.87 9.08
#